data_AF-A0A2V5RBK8-F1
#
_entry.id   AF-A0A2V5RBK8-F1
#
_cell.length_a   1.000
_cell.length_b   1.000
_cell.length_c   1.000
_cell.angle_alpha   90.00
_cell.angle_beta   90.00
_cell.angle_gamma   90.00
#
_symmetry.space_group_name_H-M   'P 1'
#
loop_
_entity.id
_entity.type
_entity.pdbx_description
1 polymer ?
#
loop_
_entity_poly.entity_id
_entity_poly.type
_entity_poly.pdbx_seq_one_letter_code
_entity_poly.pdbx_strand_id
1 'polypeptide(L)'
;MAVSIALRTLLNQSIDYAGMFPPCNLGLEAALKNHAQYVRSADSWMLGGFVLSIEQFDAAKQLLSEFDPLHTLRVAALGPKTATADAFLDALDDIDAAIRSFARYDVDLISINHLEMLLPPDVELAVLKEAKAILGDLPVFWEAPSDRAQQTIALVAGHNSDEEVATFGYKLRTGGVTADAFPTSAQIADALVTPATHQLPIKFTAGLHHPIRQFRDEVKTKMHGFLNVLGAAVLAAEHRWNADQAAIMLEDEEPNSFSFTDDFFAWREWKIDVERLRYRRKFVRSFGSCSFDEPRDDLRAQGLL
;
A
#
# COMPACT_ATOMS: atom_id res chain seq x y z
N MET A 1 -9.93 21.48 -13.37
CA MET A 1 -10.03 20.77 -14.67
C MET A 1 -10.65 19.40 -14.40
N ALA A 2 -11.14 18.67 -15.39
CA ALA A 2 -11.50 17.27 -15.14
C ALA A 2 -10.22 16.47 -14.84
N VAL A 3 -10.25 15.60 -13.83
CA VAL A 3 -9.13 14.70 -13.51
C VAL A 3 -8.91 13.77 -14.69
N SER A 4 -7.66 13.67 -15.18
CA SER A 4 -7.35 12.82 -16.32
C SER A 4 -7.61 11.34 -16.02
N ILE A 5 -7.97 10.55 -17.05
CA ILE A 5 -8.21 9.11 -16.87
C ILE A 5 -6.96 8.38 -16.38
N ALA A 6 -5.77 8.76 -16.84
CA ALA A 6 -4.52 8.16 -16.39
C ALA A 6 -4.23 8.41 -14.90
N LEU A 7 -4.40 9.65 -14.42
CA LEU A 7 -4.21 9.95 -12.99
C LEU A 7 -5.24 9.20 -12.14
N ARG A 8 -6.49 9.21 -12.59
CA ARG A 8 -7.57 8.47 -11.92
C ARG A 8 -7.27 6.98 -11.86
N THR A 9 -6.71 6.40 -12.92
CA THR A 9 -6.35 4.98 -12.97
C THR A 9 -5.16 4.66 -12.07
N LEU A 10 -4.12 5.52 -12.03
CA LEU A 10 -2.95 5.34 -11.18
C LEU A 10 -3.32 5.41 -9.69
N LEU A 11 -4.18 6.36 -9.31
CA LEU A 11 -4.49 6.64 -7.90
C LEU A 11 -5.79 5.99 -7.40
N ASN A 12 -6.54 5.27 -8.27
CA ASN A 12 -7.74 4.58 -7.84
C ASN A 12 -7.43 3.61 -6.69
N GLN A 13 -8.08 3.84 -5.55
CA GLN A 13 -7.92 3.11 -4.30
C GLN A 13 -6.45 2.91 -3.88
N SER A 14 -5.58 3.89 -4.16
CA SER A 14 -4.17 3.78 -3.86
C SER A 14 -3.79 4.22 -2.45
N ILE A 15 -4.67 4.91 -1.71
CA ILE A 15 -4.33 5.48 -0.39
C ILE A 15 -5.03 4.68 0.71
N ASP A 16 -4.26 3.86 1.43
CA ASP A 16 -4.75 3.26 2.68
C ASP A 16 -4.57 4.26 3.82
N TYR A 17 -5.69 4.69 4.41
CA TYR A 17 -5.69 5.71 5.44
C TYR A 17 -5.27 5.11 6.79
N ALA A 18 -4.12 5.57 7.28
CA ALA A 18 -3.42 5.07 8.47
C ALA A 18 -3.34 6.15 9.57
N GLY A 19 -4.41 6.93 9.77
CA GLY A 19 -4.40 8.10 10.66
C GLY A 19 -4.07 7.82 12.13
N MET A 20 -4.25 6.57 12.58
CA MET A 20 -3.87 6.13 13.94
C MET A 20 -2.36 5.95 14.13
N PHE A 21 -1.58 5.94 13.04
CA PHE A 21 -0.16 5.67 13.07
C PHE A 21 0.66 6.96 12.92
N PRO A 22 1.95 6.97 13.33
CA PRO A 22 2.80 8.13 13.15
C PRO A 22 2.88 8.62 11.70
N PRO A 23 3.03 9.93 11.47
CA PRO A 23 3.15 10.98 12.49
C PRO A 23 1.82 11.44 13.13
N CYS A 24 0.67 11.14 12.52
CA CYS A 24 -0.63 11.68 12.94
C CYS A 24 -1.09 11.20 14.33
N ASN A 25 -0.91 9.90 14.64
CA ASN A 25 -1.24 9.29 15.94
C ASN A 25 -2.64 9.61 16.47
N LEU A 26 -3.65 9.67 15.59
CA LEU A 26 -5.03 9.94 16.00
C LEU A 26 -5.58 8.79 16.86
N GLY A 27 -6.46 9.11 17.81
CA GLY A 27 -7.26 8.10 18.49
C GLY A 27 -8.24 7.42 17.52
N LEU A 28 -8.65 6.18 17.82
CA LEU A 28 -9.53 5.37 16.97
C LEU A 28 -10.80 6.12 16.54
N GLU A 29 -11.48 6.77 17.48
CA GLU A 29 -12.72 7.50 17.20
C GLU A 29 -12.51 8.67 16.22
N ALA A 30 -11.47 9.49 16.44
CA ALA A 30 -11.14 10.59 15.54
C ALA A 30 -10.74 10.08 14.15
N ALA A 31 -9.94 9.01 14.10
CA ALA A 31 -9.53 8.40 12.84
C ALA A 31 -10.73 7.82 12.07
N LEU A 32 -11.65 7.11 12.71
CA LEU A 32 -12.85 6.57 12.07
C LEU A 32 -13.81 7.67 11.60
N LYS A 33 -14.00 8.74 12.38
CA LYS A 33 -14.79 9.90 11.95
C LYS A 33 -14.22 10.55 10.70
N ASN A 34 -12.90 10.72 10.63
CA ASN A 34 -12.23 11.20 9.42
C ASN A 34 -12.48 10.24 8.25
N HIS A 35 -12.30 8.92 8.45
CA HIS A 35 -12.53 7.92 7.41
C HIS A 35 -13.99 7.94 6.89
N ALA A 36 -14.97 8.05 7.78
CA ALA A 36 -16.38 8.17 7.47
C ALA A 36 -16.71 9.43 6.63
N GLN A 37 -16.00 10.53 6.85
CA GLN A 37 -16.10 11.72 6.00
C GLN A 37 -15.43 11.48 4.64
N TYR A 38 -14.27 10.84 4.61
CA TYR A 38 -13.51 10.61 3.38
C TYR A 38 -14.23 9.67 2.40
N VAL A 39 -14.90 8.61 2.87
CA VAL A 39 -15.70 7.71 2.02
C VAL A 39 -16.86 8.43 1.33
N ARG A 40 -17.32 9.57 1.88
CA ARG A 40 -18.39 10.42 1.33
C ARG A 40 -17.87 11.62 0.52
N SER A 41 -16.55 11.80 0.46
CA SER A 41 -15.94 12.93 -0.26
C SER A 41 -15.92 12.69 -1.77
N ALA A 42 -15.84 13.77 -2.55
CA ALA A 42 -15.73 13.69 -4.02
C ALA A 42 -14.48 12.91 -4.50
N ASP A 43 -13.44 12.85 -3.66
CA ASP A 43 -12.19 12.18 -3.96
C ASP A 43 -12.09 10.76 -3.39
N SER A 44 -13.19 10.21 -2.86
CA SER A 44 -13.21 8.87 -2.24
C SER A 44 -12.74 7.76 -3.17
N TRP A 45 -12.71 8.00 -4.48
CA TRP A 45 -12.13 7.09 -5.47
C TRP A 45 -10.64 6.82 -5.26
N MET A 46 -9.87 7.69 -4.60
CA MET A 46 -8.47 7.43 -4.22
C MET A 46 -8.34 6.60 -2.94
N LEU A 47 -9.39 6.55 -2.12
CA LEU A 47 -9.37 5.91 -0.80
C LEU A 47 -9.38 4.37 -0.94
N GLY A 48 -8.35 3.75 -0.39
CA GLY A 48 -8.20 2.31 -0.24
C GLY A 48 -8.96 1.80 0.98
N GLY A 49 -8.23 1.21 1.93
CA GLY A 49 -8.77 0.79 3.23
C GLY A 49 -8.35 1.69 4.38
N PHE A 50 -9.07 1.60 5.49
CA PHE A 50 -8.66 2.07 6.80
C PHE A 50 -7.68 1.07 7.42
N VAL A 51 -6.44 1.48 7.68
CA VAL A 51 -5.45 0.62 8.34
C VAL A 51 -5.83 0.51 9.81
N LEU A 52 -6.17 -0.70 10.26
CA LEU A 52 -6.66 -0.96 11.61
C LEU A 52 -5.97 -2.17 12.20
N SER A 53 -5.34 -1.99 13.37
CA SER A 53 -4.81 -3.11 14.15
C SER A 53 -5.95 -4.06 14.53
N ILE A 54 -5.70 -5.37 14.42
CA ILE A 54 -6.67 -6.40 14.83
C ILE A 54 -7.13 -6.22 16.28
N GLU A 55 -6.25 -5.70 17.15
CA GLU A 55 -6.53 -5.45 18.57
C GLU A 55 -7.61 -4.38 18.79
N GLN A 56 -7.88 -3.56 17.78
CA GLN A 56 -8.84 -2.46 17.82
C GLN A 56 -10.19 -2.82 17.19
N PHE A 57 -10.36 -4.05 16.66
CA PHE A 57 -11.59 -4.46 15.98
C PHE A 57 -12.80 -4.38 16.91
N ASP A 58 -12.70 -4.85 18.15
CA ASP A 58 -13.82 -4.81 19.09
C ASP A 58 -14.22 -3.38 19.48
N ALA A 59 -13.24 -2.49 19.62
CA ALA A 59 -13.51 -1.08 19.86
C ALA A 59 -14.15 -0.41 18.64
N ALA A 60 -13.73 -0.77 17.42
CA ALA A 60 -14.28 -0.23 16.18
C ALA A 60 -15.75 -0.62 15.96
N LYS A 61 -16.19 -1.79 16.46
CA LYS A 61 -17.61 -2.22 16.40
C LYS A 61 -18.57 -1.19 17.01
N GLN A 62 -18.13 -0.48 18.05
CA GLN A 62 -18.95 0.54 18.73
C GLN A 62 -19.11 1.84 17.93
N LEU A 63 -18.35 2.00 16.84
CA LEU A 63 -18.26 3.22 16.04
C LEU A 63 -18.82 3.03 14.61
N LEU A 64 -19.48 1.90 14.34
CA LEU A 64 -20.04 1.60 13.01
C LEU A 64 -21.21 2.50 12.61
N SER A 65 -21.83 3.19 13.57
CA SER A 65 -22.92 4.14 13.29
C SER A 65 -22.52 5.32 12.40
N GLU A 66 -21.22 5.55 12.21
CA GLU A 66 -20.67 6.54 11.27
C GLU A 66 -20.72 6.06 9.79
N PHE A 67 -21.02 4.79 9.55
CA PHE A 67 -21.01 4.13 8.24
C PHE A 67 -22.42 3.70 7.81
N ASP A 68 -22.60 3.45 6.51
CA ASP A 68 -23.85 2.97 5.93
C ASP A 68 -23.55 2.02 4.75
N PRO A 69 -24.54 1.25 4.23
CA PRO A 69 -24.28 0.26 3.18
C PRO A 69 -23.74 0.83 1.86
N LEU A 70 -23.86 2.14 1.61
CA LEU A 70 -23.25 2.81 0.46
C LEU A 70 -21.84 3.32 0.76
N HIS A 71 -21.50 3.49 2.03
CA HIS A 71 -20.24 4.03 2.53
C HIS A 71 -19.72 3.13 3.65
N THR A 72 -19.27 1.93 3.27
CA THR A 72 -18.83 0.89 4.21
C THR A 72 -17.45 1.15 4.79
N LEU A 73 -17.18 0.56 5.96
CA LEU A 73 -15.84 0.52 6.55
C LEU A 73 -15.02 -0.58 5.88
N ARG A 74 -14.15 -0.17 4.94
CA ARG A 74 -13.19 -1.06 4.27
C ARG A 74 -11.90 -1.09 5.07
N VAL A 75 -11.50 -2.26 5.57
CA VAL A 75 -10.37 -2.40 6.49
C VAL A 75 -9.18 -3.07 5.82
N ALA A 76 -8.03 -2.43 5.98
CA ALA A 76 -6.69 -3.01 5.83
C ALA A 76 -6.25 -3.52 7.21
N ALA A 77 -6.42 -4.81 7.47
CA ALA A 77 -6.12 -5.38 8.78
C ALA A 77 -4.61 -5.36 9.03
N LEU A 78 -4.17 -4.90 10.20
CA LEU A 78 -2.77 -4.89 10.59
C LEU A 78 -2.54 -5.92 11.71
N GLY A 79 -1.80 -6.97 11.40
CA GLY A 79 -1.37 -7.98 12.36
C GLY A 79 -0.26 -7.48 13.30
N PRO A 80 0.01 -8.22 14.39
CA PRO A 80 1.05 -7.88 15.35
C PRO A 80 2.44 -8.06 14.74
N LYS A 81 3.46 -7.49 15.39
CA LYS A 81 4.86 -7.77 15.04
C LYS A 81 5.31 -9.01 15.78
N THR A 82 5.75 -10.03 15.04
CA THR A 82 6.32 -11.26 15.57
C THR A 82 7.81 -11.34 15.21
N ALA A 83 8.59 -12.03 16.05
CA ALA A 83 10.04 -12.08 15.91
C ALA A 83 10.56 -13.42 15.36
N THR A 84 9.76 -14.48 15.43
CA THR A 84 10.11 -15.85 15.02
C THR A 84 9.00 -16.47 14.19
N ALA A 85 9.33 -17.51 13.42
CA ALA A 85 8.37 -18.26 12.63
C ALA A 85 7.26 -18.92 13.47
N ASP A 86 7.60 -19.48 14.63
CA ASP A 86 6.62 -20.12 15.54
C ASP A 86 5.60 -19.09 16.06
N ALA A 87 6.08 -17.96 16.60
CA ALA A 87 5.21 -16.90 17.11
C ALA A 87 4.39 -16.24 15.99
N PHE A 88 4.91 -16.24 14.77
CA PHE A 88 4.18 -15.80 13.59
C PHE A 88 3.01 -16.73 13.27
N LEU A 89 3.22 -18.05 13.21
CA LEU A 89 2.15 -19.01 12.96
C LEU A 89 1.11 -19.00 14.08
N ASP A 90 1.54 -19.00 15.34
CA ASP A 90 0.64 -18.94 16.50
C ASP A 90 -0.31 -17.72 16.42
N ALA A 91 0.20 -16.58 15.94
CA ALA A 91 -0.61 -15.37 15.79
C ALA A 91 -1.62 -15.46 14.63
N LEU A 92 -1.40 -16.28 13.61
CA LEU A 92 -2.27 -16.32 12.42
C LEU A 92 -3.66 -16.89 12.72
N ASP A 93 -3.77 -17.88 13.61
CA ASP A 93 -5.07 -18.44 14.00
C ASP A 93 -5.94 -17.39 14.70
N ASP A 94 -5.35 -16.65 15.64
CA ASP A 94 -6.03 -15.55 16.33
C ASP A 94 -6.42 -14.42 15.36
N ILE A 95 -5.56 -14.12 14.38
CA ILE A 95 -5.83 -13.14 13.33
C ILE A 95 -7.01 -13.57 12.46
N ASP A 96 -7.02 -14.81 11.96
CA ASP A 96 -8.12 -15.32 11.12
C ASP A 96 -9.45 -15.31 11.91
N ALA A 97 -9.43 -15.75 13.17
CA ALA A 97 -10.58 -15.70 14.05
C ALA A 97 -11.09 -14.26 14.26
N ALA A 98 -10.19 -13.30 14.53
CA ALA A 98 -10.54 -11.90 14.70
C ALA A 98 -11.12 -11.27 13.42
N ILE A 99 -10.51 -11.55 12.26
CA ILE A 99 -10.98 -11.09 10.95
C ILE A 99 -12.38 -11.63 10.65
N ARG A 100 -12.60 -12.94 10.84
CA ARG A 100 -13.92 -13.55 10.62
C ARG A 100 -14.98 -13.00 11.58
N SER A 101 -14.62 -12.83 12.85
CA SER A 101 -15.50 -12.27 13.88
C SER A 101 -15.90 -10.83 13.53
N PHE A 102 -14.94 -10.00 13.15
CA PHE A 102 -15.19 -8.60 12.81
C PHE A 102 -16.00 -8.45 11.52
N ALA A 103 -15.64 -9.18 10.46
CA ALA A 103 -16.39 -9.16 9.20
C ALA A 103 -17.85 -9.64 9.34
N ARG A 104 -18.11 -10.60 10.25
CA ARG A 104 -19.47 -11.13 10.50
C ARG A 104 -20.30 -10.27 11.46
N TYR A 105 -19.68 -9.32 12.16
CA TYR A 105 -20.40 -8.47 13.11
C TYR A 105 -21.48 -7.63 12.41
N ASP A 106 -21.14 -7.07 11.25
CA ASP A 106 -22.09 -6.42 10.36
C ASP A 106 -21.60 -6.55 8.90
N VAL A 107 -22.15 -7.52 8.19
CA VAL A 107 -21.72 -7.88 6.82
C VAL A 107 -22.07 -6.81 5.78
N ASP A 108 -23.01 -5.93 6.10
CA ASP A 108 -23.43 -4.84 5.21
C ASP A 108 -22.55 -3.60 5.38
N LEU A 109 -21.87 -3.46 6.53
CA LEU A 109 -21.04 -2.30 6.86
C LEU A 109 -19.54 -2.57 6.87
N ILE A 110 -19.08 -3.81 7.09
CA ILE A 110 -17.67 -4.14 7.25
C ILE A 110 -17.17 -4.99 6.08
N SER A 111 -16.04 -4.58 5.50
CA SER A 111 -15.31 -5.38 4.52
C SER A 111 -13.82 -5.42 4.85
N ILE A 112 -13.22 -6.61 4.89
CA ILE A 112 -11.77 -6.77 5.07
C ILE A 112 -11.13 -6.93 3.70
N ASN A 113 -10.36 -5.94 3.28
CA ASN A 113 -9.73 -5.93 1.96
C ASN A 113 -8.51 -6.85 1.90
N HIS A 114 -7.68 -6.79 2.94
CA HIS A 114 -6.41 -7.52 3.03
C HIS A 114 -5.86 -7.48 4.46
N LEU A 115 -4.89 -8.37 4.73
CA LEU A 115 -4.04 -8.36 5.92
C LEU A 115 -2.65 -7.80 5.59
N GLU A 116 -2.05 -7.10 6.54
CA GLU A 116 -0.65 -6.66 6.51
C GLU A 116 0.04 -7.12 7.78
N MET A 117 1.23 -7.70 7.67
CA MET A 117 1.96 -8.18 8.84
C MET A 117 3.45 -8.24 8.53
N LEU A 118 4.28 -8.01 9.55
CA LEU A 118 5.74 -8.19 9.44
C LEU A 118 6.05 -9.68 9.23
N LEU A 119 6.93 -9.99 8.28
CA LEU A 119 7.45 -11.32 8.06
C LEU A 119 8.78 -11.52 8.82
N PRO A 120 8.83 -12.40 9.83
CA PRO A 120 10.07 -12.73 10.51
C PRO A 120 11.15 -13.26 9.55
N PRO A 121 12.44 -13.05 9.86
CA PRO A 121 13.55 -13.46 8.99
C PRO A 121 13.78 -14.96 8.88
N ASP A 122 13.29 -15.73 9.83
CA ASP A 122 13.36 -17.19 9.91
C ASP A 122 12.15 -17.89 9.26
N VAL A 123 11.21 -17.15 8.66
CA VAL A 123 10.09 -17.75 7.91
C VAL A 123 10.58 -18.37 6.61
N GLU A 124 10.26 -19.65 6.43
CA GLU A 124 10.54 -20.43 5.22
C GLU A 124 9.26 -20.78 4.44
N LEU A 125 9.43 -21.45 3.30
CA LEU A 125 8.33 -21.79 2.39
C LEU A 125 7.25 -22.67 3.04
N ALA A 126 7.63 -23.59 3.92
CA ALA A 126 6.68 -24.45 4.64
C ALA A 126 5.72 -23.63 5.52
N VAL A 127 6.27 -22.64 6.23
CA VAL A 127 5.50 -21.72 7.07
C VAL A 127 4.54 -20.86 6.25
N LEU A 128 4.92 -20.43 5.04
CA LEU A 128 3.99 -19.73 4.13
C LEU A 128 2.85 -20.64 3.64
N LYS A 129 3.10 -21.94 3.42
CA LYS A 129 2.05 -22.90 3.07
C LYS A 129 1.04 -23.09 4.21
N GLU A 130 1.52 -23.15 5.44
CA GLU A 130 0.66 -23.18 6.64
C GLU A 130 -0.13 -21.87 6.79
N ALA A 131 0.52 -20.73 6.60
CA ALA A 131 -0.15 -19.43 6.62
C ALA A 131 -1.28 -19.34 5.57
N LYS A 132 -1.06 -19.87 4.36
CA LYS A 132 -2.08 -19.92 3.30
C LYS A 132 -3.25 -20.84 3.68
N ALA A 133 -2.98 -21.97 4.34
CA ALA A 133 -4.03 -22.86 4.83
C ALA A 133 -4.93 -22.20 5.89
N ILE A 134 -4.36 -21.37 6.76
CA ILE A 134 -5.10 -20.62 7.80
C ILE A 134 -5.90 -19.45 7.18
N LEU A 135 -5.23 -18.61 6.40
CA LEU A 135 -5.78 -17.35 5.89
C LEU A 135 -6.65 -17.51 4.64
N GLY A 136 -6.57 -18.66 3.97
CA GLY A 136 -7.31 -18.97 2.76
C GLY A 136 -7.04 -17.96 1.64
N ASP A 137 -8.12 -17.41 1.07
CA ASP A 137 -8.04 -16.50 -0.08
C ASP A 137 -8.00 -15.01 0.30
N LEU A 138 -7.80 -14.68 1.58
CA LEU A 138 -7.57 -13.31 1.99
C LEU A 138 -6.26 -12.81 1.37
N PRO A 139 -6.26 -11.65 0.67
CA PRO A 139 -5.01 -11.02 0.23
C PRO A 139 -4.16 -10.63 1.43
N VAL A 140 -2.87 -10.96 1.40
CA VAL A 140 -1.95 -10.69 2.53
C VAL A 140 -0.68 -10.04 2.00
N PHE A 141 -0.23 -8.96 2.65
CA PHE A 141 1.02 -8.31 2.32
C PHE A 141 2.04 -8.43 3.45
N TRP A 142 3.10 -9.17 3.16
CA TRP A 142 4.20 -9.42 4.07
C TRP A 142 5.20 -8.27 4.03
N GLU A 143 5.36 -7.59 5.16
CA GLU A 143 6.34 -6.50 5.33
C GLU A 143 7.71 -7.10 5.67
N ALA A 144 8.73 -6.72 4.91
CA ALA A 144 10.13 -6.96 5.26
C ALA A 144 10.96 -5.73 4.87
N PRO A 145 12.07 -5.45 5.57
CA PRO A 145 12.94 -4.31 5.25
C PRO A 145 13.53 -4.42 3.85
N SER A 146 13.89 -3.27 3.27
CA SER A 146 14.29 -3.16 1.86
C SER A 146 15.55 -3.95 1.51
N ASP A 147 16.47 -4.14 2.47
CA ASP A 147 17.68 -4.95 2.32
C ASP A 147 17.38 -6.46 2.19
N ARG A 148 16.21 -6.92 2.64
CA ARG A 148 15.71 -8.29 2.49
C ARG A 148 14.65 -8.42 1.39
N ALA A 149 14.31 -7.34 0.69
CA ALA A 149 13.21 -7.31 -0.28
C ALA A 149 13.35 -8.44 -1.32
N GLN A 150 14.51 -8.57 -1.96
CA GLN A 150 14.73 -9.58 -3.00
C GLN A 150 14.50 -11.02 -2.48
N GLN A 151 15.03 -11.34 -1.30
CA GLN A 151 14.87 -12.67 -0.70
C GLN A 151 13.41 -12.94 -0.33
N THR A 152 12.74 -11.97 0.29
CA THR A 152 11.32 -12.10 0.67
C THR A 152 10.43 -12.19 -0.57
N ILE A 153 10.65 -11.38 -1.59
CA ILE A 153 9.90 -11.41 -2.85
C ILE A 153 10.07 -12.77 -3.53
N ALA A 154 11.28 -13.30 -3.60
CA ALA A 154 11.54 -14.62 -4.19
C ALA A 154 10.84 -15.75 -3.41
N LEU A 155 10.87 -15.69 -2.07
CA LEU A 155 10.17 -16.64 -1.21
C LEU A 155 8.65 -16.62 -1.45
N VAL A 156 8.04 -15.43 -1.44
CA VAL A 156 6.59 -15.28 -1.65
C VAL A 156 6.20 -15.64 -3.08
N ALA A 157 7.02 -15.29 -4.09
CA ALA A 157 6.79 -15.68 -5.47
C ALA A 157 6.87 -17.20 -5.66
N GLY A 158 7.83 -17.87 -5.01
CA GLY A 158 7.95 -19.32 -5.03
C GLY A 158 6.79 -20.03 -4.35
N HIS A 159 6.21 -19.44 -3.31
CA HIS A 159 4.95 -19.92 -2.74
C HIS A 159 3.80 -19.75 -3.74
N ASN A 160 3.59 -18.54 -4.26
CA ASN A 160 2.48 -18.23 -5.16
C ASN A 160 2.49 -19.05 -6.46
N SER A 161 3.65 -19.51 -6.93
CA SER A 161 3.71 -20.37 -8.12
C SER A 161 3.13 -21.78 -7.92
N ASP A 162 3.02 -22.24 -6.67
CA ASP A 162 2.42 -23.52 -6.31
C ASP A 162 0.89 -23.41 -6.06
N GLU A 163 0.35 -22.19 -5.99
CA GLU A 163 -1.03 -21.92 -5.58
C GLU A 163 -1.97 -21.69 -6.76
N GLU A 164 -3.20 -22.20 -6.69
CA GLU A 164 -4.24 -21.90 -7.69
C GLU A 164 -4.64 -20.42 -7.65
N VAL A 165 -4.65 -19.82 -6.45
CA VAL A 165 -4.99 -18.42 -6.22
C VAL A 165 -3.87 -17.77 -5.39
N ALA A 166 -3.00 -17.04 -6.08
CA ALA A 166 -1.92 -16.26 -5.47
C ALA A 166 -2.47 -15.04 -4.71
N THR A 167 -2.46 -15.10 -3.38
CA THR A 167 -3.00 -14.04 -2.51
C THR A 167 -1.93 -13.29 -1.72
N PHE A 168 -0.69 -13.78 -1.70
CA PHE A 168 0.39 -13.13 -0.96
C PHE A 168 1.13 -12.11 -1.83
N GLY A 169 1.45 -10.98 -1.21
CA GLY A 169 2.21 -9.89 -1.80
C GLY A 169 3.28 -9.36 -0.86
N TYR A 170 4.09 -8.44 -1.36
CA TYR A 170 5.14 -7.79 -0.61
C TYR A 170 4.72 -6.39 -0.17
N LYS A 171 5.04 -6.01 1.07
CA LYS A 171 4.86 -4.65 1.58
C LYS A 171 6.22 -4.02 1.86
N LEU A 172 6.50 -2.94 1.14
CA LEU A 172 7.72 -2.17 1.30
C LEU A 172 7.47 -0.93 2.17
N ARG A 173 8.27 -0.76 3.22
CA ARG A 173 8.35 0.52 3.93
C ARG A 173 9.18 1.51 3.15
N THR A 174 8.68 2.73 2.96
CA THR A 174 9.33 3.79 2.17
C THR A 174 9.72 5.01 3.00
N GLY A 175 9.47 4.99 4.31
CA GLY A 175 9.81 6.10 5.20
C GLY A 175 9.42 5.89 6.65
N GLY A 176 9.53 6.96 7.43
CA GLY A 176 9.16 7.03 8.82
C GLY A 176 9.30 8.45 9.38
N VAL A 177 9.46 8.57 10.70
CA VAL A 177 9.58 9.86 11.39
C VAL A 177 11.02 10.31 11.60
N THR A 178 12.00 9.48 11.24
CA THR A 178 13.44 9.77 11.32
C THR A 178 14.09 9.60 9.96
N ALA A 179 15.22 10.29 9.72
CA ALA A 179 15.91 10.28 8.43
C ALA A 179 16.34 8.87 7.99
N ASP A 180 16.78 8.04 8.93
CA ASP A 180 17.24 6.66 8.73
C ASP A 180 16.10 5.67 8.42
N ALA A 181 14.85 6.06 8.65
CA ALA A 181 13.68 5.26 8.30
C ALA A 181 13.32 5.31 6.81
N PHE A 182 13.97 6.17 6.02
CA PHE A 182 13.76 6.29 4.57
C PHE A 182 14.81 5.46 3.82
N PRO A 183 14.41 4.37 3.14
CA PRO A 183 15.32 3.65 2.26
C PRO A 183 15.81 4.53 1.11
N THR A 184 16.99 4.21 0.57
CA THR A 184 17.51 4.90 -0.61
C THR A 184 16.68 4.57 -1.85
N SER A 185 16.77 5.42 -2.88
CA SER A 185 16.11 5.16 -4.16
C SER A 185 16.57 3.85 -4.80
N ALA A 186 17.85 3.47 -4.63
CA ALA A 186 18.38 2.19 -5.09
C ALA A 186 17.69 1.00 -4.38
N GLN A 187 17.56 1.06 -3.05
CA GLN A 187 16.88 0.02 -2.28
C GLN A 187 15.39 -0.13 -2.67
N ILE A 188 14.69 0.98 -2.94
CA ILE A 188 13.32 0.92 -3.45
C ILE A 188 13.31 0.35 -4.87
N ALA A 189 14.21 0.79 -5.75
CA ALA A 189 14.27 0.32 -7.13
C ALA A 189 14.44 -1.19 -7.23
N ASP A 190 15.35 -1.78 -6.45
CA ASP A 190 15.55 -3.24 -6.37
C ASP A 190 14.26 -3.97 -5.98
N ALA A 191 13.52 -3.41 -5.01
CA ALA A 191 12.24 -3.93 -4.55
C ALA A 191 11.10 -3.71 -5.57
N LEU A 192 11.21 -2.78 -6.52
CA LEU A 192 10.23 -2.56 -7.59
C LEU A 192 10.45 -3.47 -8.80
N VAL A 193 11.70 -3.74 -9.17
CA VAL A 193 12.01 -4.53 -10.37
C VAL A 193 11.88 -6.03 -10.14
N THR A 194 12.13 -6.51 -8.92
CA THR A 194 12.07 -7.95 -8.60
C THR A 194 10.64 -8.53 -8.69
N PRO A 195 9.58 -7.88 -8.19
CA PRO A 195 8.20 -8.38 -8.33
C PRO A 195 7.70 -8.39 -9.77
N ALA A 196 8.23 -7.51 -10.63
CA ALA A 196 7.76 -7.34 -12.00
C ALA A 196 7.98 -8.60 -12.86
N THR A 197 8.99 -9.43 -12.55
CA THR A 197 9.22 -10.72 -13.22
C THR A 197 8.22 -11.79 -12.77
N HIS A 198 7.73 -11.71 -11.54
CA HIS A 198 6.87 -12.72 -10.92
C HIS A 198 5.38 -12.34 -10.87
N GLN A 199 5.02 -11.15 -11.35
CA GLN A 199 3.67 -10.58 -11.18
C GLN A 199 3.23 -10.60 -9.70
N LEU A 200 4.18 -10.42 -8.78
CA LEU A 200 3.89 -10.42 -7.35
C LEU A 200 3.24 -9.07 -6.97
N PRO A 201 2.07 -9.07 -6.29
CA PRO A 201 1.50 -7.84 -5.78
C PRO A 201 2.44 -7.13 -4.81
N ILE A 202 2.59 -5.82 -4.96
CA ILE A 202 3.38 -4.97 -4.08
C ILE A 202 2.54 -3.81 -3.56
N LYS A 203 2.79 -3.43 -2.31
CA LYS A 203 2.26 -2.21 -1.71
C LYS A 203 3.32 -1.50 -0.88
N PHE A 204 3.04 -0.26 -0.52
CA PHE A 204 3.98 0.60 0.18
C PHE A 204 3.42 1.07 1.52
N THR A 205 4.28 1.55 2.41
CA THR A 205 3.85 2.14 3.67
C THR A 205 4.82 3.20 4.14
N ALA A 206 4.28 4.21 4.81
CA ALA A 206 4.99 5.31 5.46
C ALA A 206 5.80 6.21 4.51
N GLY A 207 5.77 7.51 4.78
CA GLY A 207 6.61 8.50 4.09
C GLY A 207 6.13 8.94 2.70
N LEU A 208 4.99 8.45 2.23
CA LEU A 208 4.40 8.80 0.92
C LEU A 208 3.26 9.81 1.05
N HIS A 209 3.60 11.03 1.48
CA HIS A 209 2.64 12.12 1.71
C HIS A 209 2.52 13.08 0.51
N HIS A 210 3.58 13.17 -0.29
CA HIS A 210 3.72 14.17 -1.35
C HIS A 210 3.76 13.50 -2.72
N PRO A 211 3.21 14.12 -3.78
CA PRO A 211 3.18 13.54 -5.12
C PRO A 211 4.58 13.35 -5.69
N ILE A 212 5.44 14.35 -5.52
CA ILE A 212 6.80 14.40 -6.07
C ILE A 212 7.83 14.35 -4.94
N ARG A 213 8.97 13.70 -5.18
CA ARG A 213 10.10 13.63 -4.25
C ARG A 213 10.54 15.04 -3.85
N GLN A 214 10.79 15.24 -2.56
CA GLN A 214 11.28 16.52 -2.06
C GLN A 214 12.01 16.39 -0.72
N PHE A 215 12.90 17.34 -0.42
CA PHE A 215 13.49 17.46 0.91
C PHE A 215 12.46 18.00 1.91
N ARG A 216 12.42 17.40 3.11
CA ARG A 216 11.48 17.77 4.16
C ARG A 216 12.22 18.03 5.47
N ASP A 217 12.03 19.24 5.98
CA ASP A 217 12.72 19.71 7.17
C ASP A 217 12.30 18.96 8.44
N GLU A 218 11.10 18.40 8.46
CA GLU A 218 10.53 17.69 9.60
C GLU A 218 11.24 16.36 9.87
N VAL A 219 11.73 15.71 8.81
CA VAL A 219 12.45 14.42 8.87
C VAL A 219 13.94 14.54 8.52
N LYS A 220 14.39 15.74 8.14
CA LYS A 220 15.78 16.06 7.75
C LYS A 220 16.34 15.16 6.65
N THR A 221 15.48 14.75 5.72
CA THR A 221 15.86 13.93 4.55
C THR A 221 14.92 14.18 3.37
N LYS A 222 15.23 13.57 2.22
CA LYS A 222 14.35 13.56 1.05
C LYS A 222 13.27 12.49 1.24
N MET A 223 12.01 12.92 1.25
CA MET A 223 10.86 12.02 1.20
C MET A 223 10.60 11.61 -0.25
N HIS A 224 10.24 10.34 -0.46
CA HIS A 224 9.84 9.83 -1.77
C HIS A 224 8.45 10.36 -2.14
N GLY A 225 8.23 10.64 -3.43
CA GLY A 225 6.92 11.02 -3.93
C GLY A 225 6.05 9.79 -4.24
N PHE A 226 4.74 9.83 -3.93
CA PHE A 226 3.87 8.71 -4.27
C PHE A 226 3.67 8.54 -5.79
N LEU A 227 3.76 9.62 -6.59
CA LEU A 227 3.77 9.51 -8.06
C LEU A 227 5.10 8.95 -8.56
N ASN A 228 6.23 9.30 -7.93
CA ASN A 228 7.51 8.66 -8.22
C ASN A 228 7.43 7.15 -7.98
N VAL A 229 6.98 6.72 -6.80
CA VAL A 229 6.98 5.31 -6.41
C VAL A 229 5.97 4.49 -7.21
N LEU A 230 4.70 4.91 -7.27
CA LEU A 230 3.68 4.19 -8.05
C LEU A 230 3.99 4.22 -9.54
N GLY A 231 4.45 5.37 -10.04
CA GLY A 231 4.81 5.55 -11.44
C GLY A 231 6.01 4.68 -11.85
N ALA A 232 7.07 4.65 -11.04
CA ALA A 232 8.23 3.81 -11.28
C ALA A 232 7.84 2.33 -11.23
N ALA A 233 6.98 1.91 -10.30
CA ALA A 233 6.54 0.53 -10.20
C ALA A 233 5.78 0.07 -11.47
N VAL A 234 4.86 0.89 -12.00
CA VAL A 234 4.10 0.53 -13.21
C VAL A 234 4.94 0.61 -14.49
N LEU A 235 5.80 1.62 -14.63
CA LEU A 235 6.65 1.77 -15.81
C LEU A 235 7.80 0.75 -15.83
N ALA A 236 8.41 0.44 -14.68
CA ALA A 236 9.42 -0.60 -14.60
C ALA A 236 8.86 -1.96 -15.02
N ALA A 237 7.64 -2.29 -14.58
CA ALA A 237 6.97 -3.52 -15.00
C ALA A 237 6.58 -3.52 -16.48
N GLU A 238 6.20 -2.37 -17.02
CA GLU A 238 5.82 -2.24 -18.43
C GLU A 238 6.99 -2.36 -19.39
N HIS A 239 8.05 -1.62 -19.11
CA HIS A 239 9.21 -1.48 -19.98
C HIS A 239 10.37 -2.39 -19.60
N ARG A 240 10.19 -3.24 -18.57
CA ARG A 240 11.21 -4.15 -18.04
C ARG A 240 12.49 -3.40 -17.64
N TRP A 241 12.31 -2.30 -16.91
CA TRP A 241 13.45 -1.53 -16.42
C TRP A 241 14.32 -2.33 -15.46
N ASN A 242 15.60 -1.98 -15.45
CA ASN A 242 16.51 -2.39 -14.37
C ASN A 242 16.40 -1.42 -13.17
N ALA A 243 17.09 -1.76 -12.07
CA ALA A 243 17.08 -0.96 -10.85
C ALA A 243 17.60 0.47 -11.08
N ASP A 244 18.62 0.66 -11.91
CA ASP A 244 19.18 1.98 -12.21
C ASP A 244 18.13 2.90 -12.87
N GLN A 245 17.40 2.40 -13.87
CA GLN A 245 16.34 3.14 -14.55
C GLN A 245 15.21 3.52 -13.59
N ALA A 246 14.78 2.59 -12.72
CA ALA A 246 13.77 2.87 -11.71
C ALA A 246 14.27 3.91 -10.69
N ALA A 247 15.53 3.82 -10.26
CA ALA A 247 16.14 4.76 -9.33
C ALA A 247 16.17 6.19 -9.89
N ILE A 248 16.46 6.38 -11.18
CA ILE A 248 16.44 7.70 -11.84
C ILE A 248 15.05 8.35 -11.72
N MET A 249 13.97 7.60 -11.94
CA MET A 249 12.61 8.12 -11.79
C MET A 249 12.25 8.39 -10.31
N LEU A 250 12.69 7.52 -9.40
CA LEU A 250 12.49 7.70 -7.96
C LEU A 250 13.18 8.94 -7.40
N GLU A 251 14.25 9.40 -8.06
CA GLU A 251 15.03 10.59 -7.72
C GLU A 251 14.53 11.87 -8.40
N ASP A 252 13.55 11.79 -9.30
CA ASP A 252 13.03 12.96 -10.02
C ASP A 252 12.24 13.89 -9.09
N GLU A 253 12.63 15.16 -9.05
CA GLU A 253 12.01 16.21 -8.22
C GLU A 253 11.24 17.24 -9.06
N GLU A 254 11.17 17.06 -10.39
CA GLU A 254 10.52 17.97 -11.31
C GLU A 254 9.08 17.52 -11.62
N PRO A 255 8.04 18.25 -11.16
CA PRO A 255 6.65 17.88 -11.44
C PRO A 255 6.34 17.79 -12.95
N ASN A 256 6.96 18.62 -13.77
CA ASN A 256 6.74 18.62 -15.23
C ASN A 256 7.34 17.40 -15.94
N SER A 257 8.14 16.57 -15.26
CA SER A 257 8.57 15.27 -15.77
C SER A 257 7.42 14.28 -15.87
N PHE A 258 6.30 14.50 -15.16
CA PHE A 258 5.15 13.61 -15.09
C PHE A 258 4.00 14.16 -15.94
N SER A 259 3.45 13.32 -16.82
CA SER A 259 2.32 13.69 -17.67
C SER A 259 1.17 12.71 -17.50
N PHE A 260 -0.02 13.25 -17.29
CA PHE A 260 -1.27 12.52 -17.16
C PHE A 260 -2.25 13.03 -18.20
N THR A 261 -2.70 12.14 -19.09
CA THR A 261 -3.71 12.44 -20.10
C THR A 261 -4.89 11.48 -19.94
N ASP A 262 -5.85 11.54 -20.85
CA ASP A 262 -6.93 10.55 -20.91
C ASP A 262 -6.47 9.24 -21.57
N ASP A 263 -5.34 9.26 -22.28
CA ASP A 263 -4.83 8.12 -23.05
C ASP A 263 -3.66 7.40 -22.35
N PHE A 264 -2.82 8.13 -21.61
CA PHE A 264 -1.60 7.58 -21.02
C PHE A 264 -1.13 8.31 -19.75
N PHE A 265 -0.37 7.58 -18.94
CA PHE A 265 0.58 8.12 -17.96
C PHE A 265 1.98 8.10 -18.56
N ALA A 266 2.78 9.14 -18.33
CA ALA A 266 4.17 9.19 -18.73
C ALA A 266 5.09 9.81 -17.68
N TRP A 267 6.32 9.32 -17.66
CA TRP A 267 7.47 10.01 -17.08
C TRP A 267 8.49 10.24 -18.19
N ARG A 268 8.75 11.51 -18.52
CA ARG A 268 9.56 11.93 -19.67
C ARG A 268 9.12 11.20 -20.96
N GLU A 269 10.02 10.48 -21.62
CA GLU A 269 9.75 9.72 -22.84
C GLU A 269 9.00 8.39 -22.59
N TRP A 270 8.96 7.91 -21.35
CA TRP A 270 8.41 6.60 -21.01
C TRP A 270 6.92 6.68 -20.77
N LYS A 271 6.14 5.94 -21.56
CA LYS A 271 4.68 6.00 -21.56
C LYS A 271 4.06 4.65 -21.25
N ILE A 272 2.90 4.67 -20.60
CA ILE A 272 2.02 3.52 -20.44
C ILE A 272 0.59 3.97 -20.72
N ASP A 273 -0.09 3.30 -21.66
CA ASP A 273 -1.49 3.60 -21.95
C ASP A 273 -2.39 3.21 -20.76
N VAL A 274 -3.58 3.79 -20.72
CA VAL A 274 -4.53 3.58 -19.62
C VAL A 274 -4.95 2.11 -19.43
N GLU A 275 -5.05 1.32 -20.50
CA GLU A 275 -5.45 -0.08 -20.41
C GLU A 275 -4.35 -0.91 -19.72
N ARG A 276 -3.10 -0.73 -20.18
CA ARG A 276 -1.93 -1.35 -19.58
C ARG A 276 -1.69 -0.86 -18.16
N LEU A 277 -1.87 0.44 -17.89
CA LEU A 277 -1.80 1.01 -16.55
C LEU A 277 -2.78 0.33 -15.60
N ARG A 278 -4.05 0.18 -16.03
CA ARG A 278 -5.07 -0.53 -15.25
C ARG A 278 -4.68 -1.97 -14.95
N TYR A 279 -4.07 -2.67 -15.92
CA TYR A 279 -3.54 -4.01 -15.69
C TYR A 279 -2.39 -4.02 -14.66
N ARG A 280 -1.40 -3.13 -14.79
CA ARG A 280 -0.27 -3.03 -13.84
C ARG A 280 -0.71 -2.68 -12.43
N ARG A 281 -1.74 -1.84 -12.29
CA ARG A 281 -2.36 -1.48 -11.01
C ARG A 281 -3.07 -2.63 -10.31
N LYS A 282 -3.28 -3.79 -10.96
CA LYS A 282 -3.71 -5.00 -10.25
C LYS A 282 -2.63 -5.53 -9.30
N PHE A 283 -1.36 -5.29 -9.64
CA PHE A 283 -0.19 -5.77 -8.91
C PHE A 283 0.46 -4.68 -8.07
N VAL A 284 0.58 -3.46 -8.59
CA VAL A 284 0.98 -2.30 -7.77
C VAL A 284 -0.28 -1.81 -7.07
N ARG A 285 -0.41 -2.03 -5.75
CA ARG A 285 -1.70 -1.90 -5.04
C ARG A 285 -1.93 -0.54 -4.42
N SER A 286 -1.33 -0.27 -3.27
CA SER A 286 -1.64 0.93 -2.49
C SER A 286 -0.43 1.36 -1.68
N PHE A 287 -0.54 2.51 -1.02
CA PHE A 287 0.38 2.97 -0.01
C PHE A 287 -0.37 3.43 1.24
N GLY A 288 0.21 3.17 2.41
CA GLY A 288 -0.29 3.71 3.67
C GLY A 288 0.09 5.18 3.86
N SER A 289 -0.87 6.04 4.17
CA SER A 289 -0.65 7.45 4.54
C SER A 289 -1.43 7.80 5.81
N CYS A 290 -0.81 8.51 6.75
CA CYS A 290 -1.52 8.93 7.97
C CYS A 290 -2.52 10.08 7.69
N SER A 291 -2.42 10.74 6.54
CA SER A 291 -3.36 11.77 6.10
C SER A 291 -3.93 11.43 4.73
N PHE A 292 -5.25 11.57 4.59
CA PHE A 292 -5.90 11.54 3.28
C PHE A 292 -6.02 12.93 2.66
N ASP A 293 -5.89 14.00 3.46
CA ASP A 293 -5.97 15.38 2.98
C ASP A 293 -4.66 15.79 2.31
N GLU A 294 -3.51 15.53 2.94
CA GLU A 294 -2.20 15.99 2.44
C GLU A 294 -1.90 15.55 1.00
N PRO A 295 -2.05 14.25 0.61
CA PRO A 295 -1.83 13.87 -0.78
C PRO A 295 -2.77 14.57 -1.76
N ARG A 296 -4.01 14.87 -1.36
CA ARG A 296 -5.01 15.50 -2.22
C ARG A 296 -4.73 16.99 -2.39
N ASP A 297 -4.38 17.66 -1.30
CA ASP A 297 -4.11 19.09 -1.32
C ASP A 297 -2.83 19.39 -2.12
N ASP A 298 -1.81 18.55 -2.02
CA ASP A 298 -0.62 18.67 -2.86
C ASP A 298 -0.91 18.41 -4.35
N LEU A 299 -1.77 17.43 -4.68
CA LEU A 299 -2.19 17.21 -6.07
C LEU A 299 -2.97 18.41 -6.63
N ARG A 300 -3.85 19.03 -5.82
CA ARG A 300 -4.55 20.27 -6.20
C ARG A 300 -3.58 21.44 -6.41
N ALA A 301 -2.59 21.58 -5.53
CA ALA A 301 -1.55 22.60 -5.66
C ALA A 301 -0.75 22.44 -6.96
N GLN A 302 -0.60 21.21 -7.45
CA GLN A 302 0.00 20.90 -8.76
C GLN A 302 -0.98 20.98 -9.94
N GLY A 303 -2.26 21.31 -9.71
CA GLY A 303 -3.29 21.39 -10.75
C GLY A 303 -3.69 20.03 -11.35
N LEU A 304 -3.41 18.93 -10.64
CA LEU A 304 -3.71 17.56 -11.06
C LEU A 304 -5.12 17.09 -10.62
N LEU A 305 -5.70 17.74 -9.61
CA LEU A 305 -7.07 17.54 -9.12
C LEU A 305 -7.94 18.78 -9.31
#